data_AF-A0A6A4ZIB9-F1
#
_entry.id   AF-A0A6A4ZIB9-F1
#
_cell.length_a   1.000
_cell.length_b   1.000
_cell.length_c   1.000
_cell.angle_alpha   90.00
_cell.angle_beta   90.00
_cell.angle_gamma   90.00
#
_symmetry.space_group_name_H-M   'P 1'
#
loop_
_entity.id
_entity.type
_entity.pdbx_description
1 polymer ?
#
loop_
_entity_poly.entity_id
_entity_poly.type
_entity_poly.pdbx_seq_one_letter_code
_entity_poly.pdbx_strand_id
1 'polypeptide(L)'
;MVAFESSCGCKSERKPCLFVHGLGEIFAHDLSDTFPFYWGDIQDHAPCCSSVKFVHFDTINRGWNTPSLQQDFCDAALRVSAGASGNTIGKLILVAHSMGNLIAGAAVASGKCRMTNDVTWVHLGGPMKGSMAANLFQEKCTDGGWNSIIKDPLTFLGVCPPTEGPKSLLHQATVNQNQANNFAAAQRVAGQFVKRAACGV
;
A
#
# COMPACT_ATOMS: atom_id res chain seq x y z
N MET A 1 35.33 11.80 -17.02
CA MET A 1 33.86 11.67 -17.16
C MET A 1 33.53 10.20 -17.06
N VAL A 2 32.84 9.78 -15.99
CA VAL A 2 32.41 8.39 -15.87
C VAL A 2 31.08 8.27 -16.62
N ALA A 3 31.10 7.61 -17.77
CA ALA A 3 29.89 7.22 -18.48
C ALA A 3 29.21 6.11 -17.67
N PHE A 4 28.08 6.41 -17.03
CA PHE A 4 27.18 5.39 -16.50
C PHE A 4 26.30 4.87 -17.63
N GLU A 5 26.84 3.99 -18.48
CA GLU A 5 26.02 3.13 -19.32
C GLU A 5 26.01 1.71 -18.78
N SER A 6 25.00 1.42 -17.98
CA SER A 6 24.20 0.22 -18.18
C SER A 6 22.77 0.58 -17.82
N SER A 7 21.92 0.86 -18.81
CA SER A 7 20.49 0.98 -18.54
C SER A 7 20.01 -0.39 -18.06
N CYS A 8 19.64 -0.51 -16.79
CA CYS A 8 18.95 -1.70 -16.30
C CYS A 8 17.64 -1.84 -17.09
N GLY A 9 17.63 -2.71 -18.10
CA GLY A 9 16.45 -2.99 -18.91
C GLY A 9 15.51 -3.98 -18.23
N CYS A 10 14.23 -3.96 -18.60
CA CYS A 10 13.31 -4.99 -18.13
C CYS A 10 13.65 -6.34 -18.77
N LYS A 11 13.75 -7.39 -17.94
CA LYS A 11 14.01 -8.77 -18.38
C LYS A 11 12.74 -9.61 -18.56
N SER A 12 11.57 -9.01 -18.41
CA SER A 12 10.27 -9.65 -18.54
C SER A 12 9.35 -8.85 -19.47
N GLU A 13 8.19 -9.42 -19.82
CA GLU A 13 7.12 -8.67 -20.47
C GLU A 13 6.80 -7.40 -19.65
N ARG A 14 6.78 -6.24 -20.32
CA ARG A 14 6.35 -4.98 -19.70
C ARG A 14 4.85 -5.03 -19.43
N LYS A 15 4.43 -4.54 -18.26
CA LYS A 15 3.02 -4.51 -17.85
C LYS A 15 2.64 -3.11 -17.36
N PRO A 16 1.36 -2.72 -17.39
CA PRO A 16 0.92 -1.54 -16.67
C PRO A 16 1.30 -1.65 -15.20
N CYS A 17 1.76 -0.56 -14.61
CA CYS A 17 2.16 -0.50 -13.20
C CYS A 17 1.19 0.36 -12.41
N LEU A 18 0.73 -0.18 -11.29
CA LEU A 18 -0.01 0.58 -10.28
C LEU A 18 0.84 0.72 -9.02
N PHE A 19 1.11 1.96 -8.64
CA PHE A 19 1.83 2.30 -7.43
C PHE A 19 0.83 2.68 -6.33
N VAL A 20 0.90 1.95 -5.22
CA VAL A 20 0.03 2.10 -4.05
C VAL A 20 0.86 2.59 -2.88
N HIS A 21 0.69 3.86 -2.55
CA HIS A 21 1.34 4.46 -1.39
C HIS A 21 0.80 3.84 -0.09
N GLY A 22 1.50 4.14 0.99
CA GLY A 22 1.17 3.69 2.32
C GLY A 22 0.35 4.72 3.08
N LEU A 23 0.58 4.69 4.37
CA LEU A 23 0.00 5.62 5.32
C LEU A 23 0.61 7.02 5.02
N GLY A 24 -0.20 8.06 4.80
CA GLY A 24 0.32 9.44 4.79
C GLY A 24 -0.58 10.51 4.16
N GLU A 25 -1.54 10.12 3.33
CA GLU A 25 -2.32 11.06 2.52
C GLU A 25 -3.72 11.30 3.09
N ILE A 26 -4.13 12.57 3.16
CA ILE A 26 -5.47 13.00 3.56
C ILE A 26 -6.36 13.35 2.36
N PHE A 27 -5.76 13.73 1.23
CA PHE A 27 -6.50 14.21 0.05
C PHE A 27 -6.55 13.11 -1.00
N ALA A 28 -7.63 12.33 -0.98
CA ALA A 28 -7.89 11.38 -2.05
C ALA A 28 -8.17 12.12 -3.37
N HIS A 29 -7.61 11.63 -4.47
CA HIS A 29 -7.89 12.17 -5.80
C HIS A 29 -7.66 11.12 -6.91
N ASP A 30 -7.94 11.52 -8.15
CA ASP A 30 -7.82 10.66 -9.32
C ASP A 30 -6.39 10.15 -9.52
N LEU A 31 -6.29 9.01 -10.24
CA LEU A 31 -5.01 8.44 -10.68
C LEU A 31 -4.16 9.50 -11.39
N SER A 32 -2.88 9.57 -11.04
CA SER A 32 -1.91 10.45 -11.69
C SER A 32 -0.79 9.67 -12.37
N ASP A 33 -0.06 10.35 -13.26
CA ASP A 33 1.15 9.84 -13.90
C ASP A 33 2.43 10.14 -13.11
N THR A 34 2.35 11.01 -12.10
CA THR A 34 3.47 11.38 -11.22
C THR A 34 3.02 11.53 -9.78
N PHE A 35 3.90 11.21 -8.83
CA PHE A 35 3.66 11.45 -7.41
C PHE A 35 4.98 11.75 -6.67
N PRO A 36 5.62 12.89 -6.97
CA PRO A 36 7.00 13.16 -6.56
C PRO A 36 7.20 13.23 -5.04
N PHE A 37 6.19 13.68 -4.30
CA PHE A 37 6.31 13.79 -2.84
C PHE A 37 6.48 12.43 -2.15
N TYR A 38 5.80 11.39 -2.66
CA TYR A 38 5.85 10.05 -2.07
C TYR A 38 6.84 9.12 -2.80
N TRP A 39 6.88 9.18 -4.13
CA TRP A 39 7.57 8.22 -4.98
C TRP A 39 8.74 8.81 -5.77
N GLY A 40 9.02 10.11 -5.65
CA GLY A 40 10.05 10.77 -6.44
C GLY A 40 9.76 10.68 -7.94
N ASP A 41 10.79 10.42 -8.73
CA ASP A 41 10.75 10.31 -10.19
C ASP A 41 10.69 8.85 -10.70
N ILE A 42 10.21 7.91 -9.87
CA ILE A 42 10.24 6.47 -10.19
C ILE A 42 9.56 6.12 -11.52
N GLN A 43 8.60 6.92 -12.00
CA GLN A 43 7.97 6.73 -13.31
C GLN A 43 8.98 6.76 -14.47
N ASP A 44 10.09 7.50 -14.31
CA ASP A 44 11.16 7.62 -15.30
C ASP A 44 12.21 6.51 -15.16
N HIS A 45 12.16 5.75 -14.05
CA HIS A 45 13.12 4.70 -13.68
C HIS A 45 12.49 3.32 -13.51
N ALA A 46 11.29 3.10 -14.08
CA ALA A 46 10.56 1.85 -14.00
C ALA A 46 10.52 1.11 -15.35
N PRO A 47 11.64 0.51 -15.80
CA PRO A 47 11.81 -0.04 -17.16
C PRO A 47 10.85 -1.21 -17.47
N CYS A 48 10.33 -1.88 -16.44
CA CYS A 48 9.34 -2.96 -16.59
C CYS A 48 7.89 -2.49 -16.71
N CYS A 49 7.64 -1.20 -16.50
CA CYS A 49 6.31 -0.63 -16.63
C CYS A 49 6.06 -0.22 -18.08
N SER A 50 4.96 -0.67 -18.69
CA SER A 50 4.51 -0.13 -20.00
C SER A 50 3.76 1.19 -19.84
N SER A 51 3.14 1.40 -18.68
CA SER A 51 2.58 2.65 -18.18
C SER A 51 2.71 2.67 -16.66
N VAL A 52 2.69 3.86 -16.06
CA VAL A 52 2.78 4.04 -14.61
C VAL A 52 1.58 4.88 -14.16
N LYS A 53 0.88 4.41 -13.14
CA LYS A 53 -0.18 5.17 -12.46
C LYS A 53 0.01 5.11 -10.96
N PHE A 54 -0.27 6.22 -10.30
CA PHE A 54 -0.25 6.34 -8.85
C PHE A 54 -1.66 6.50 -8.33
N VAL A 55 -2.00 5.77 -7.28
CA VAL A 55 -3.22 6.02 -6.50
C VAL A 55 -2.98 7.13 -5.49
N HIS A 56 -4.05 7.82 -5.12
CA HIS A 56 -4.06 8.84 -4.07
C HIS A 56 -5.26 8.57 -3.19
N PHE A 57 -5.02 7.82 -2.12
CA PHE A 57 -6.05 7.39 -1.20
C PHE A 57 -5.95 8.20 0.09
N ASP A 58 -7.10 8.57 0.66
CA ASP A 58 -7.12 8.99 2.06
C ASP A 58 -6.78 7.78 2.94
N THR A 59 -5.52 7.67 3.34
CA THR A 59 -4.98 6.61 4.19
C THR A 59 -4.82 7.08 5.63
N ILE A 60 -5.05 8.35 5.90
CA ILE A 60 -5.02 8.91 7.25
C ILE A 60 -6.34 8.66 7.96
N ASN A 61 -7.45 9.00 7.31
CA ASN A 61 -8.78 8.89 7.92
C ASN A 61 -9.44 7.54 7.65
N ARG A 62 -8.86 6.71 6.76
CA ARG A 62 -9.38 5.37 6.44
C ARG A 62 -8.33 4.30 6.69
N GLY A 63 -8.66 3.34 7.56
CA GLY A 63 -7.82 2.17 7.81
C GLY A 63 -7.76 1.24 6.60
N TRP A 64 -6.69 0.46 6.46
CA TRP A 64 -6.52 -0.50 5.35
C TRP A 64 -7.63 -1.56 5.24
N ASN A 65 -8.31 -1.80 6.35
CA ASN A 65 -9.44 -2.73 6.48
C ASN A 65 -10.80 -2.07 6.15
N THR A 66 -10.83 -0.79 5.76
CA THR A 66 -12.06 -0.06 5.43
C THR A 66 -12.62 -0.55 4.08
N PRO A 67 -13.89 -0.99 4.00
CA PRO A 67 -14.46 -1.55 2.77
C PRO A 67 -14.43 -0.62 1.55
N SER A 68 -14.59 0.70 1.75
CA SER A 68 -14.53 1.68 0.66
C SER A 68 -13.11 1.85 0.12
N LEU A 69 -12.10 1.90 1.00
CA LEU A 69 -10.70 2.00 0.58
C LEU A 69 -10.25 0.74 -0.20
N GLN A 70 -10.74 -0.43 0.20
CA GLN A 70 -10.53 -1.68 -0.53
C GLN A 70 -11.19 -1.66 -1.91
N GLN A 71 -12.39 -1.07 -2.02
CA GLN A 71 -13.05 -0.88 -3.31
C GLN A 71 -12.26 0.08 -4.19
N ASP A 72 -11.82 1.23 -3.66
CA ASP A 72 -11.00 2.21 -4.39
C ASP A 72 -9.73 1.56 -4.97
N PHE A 73 -9.07 0.69 -4.19
CA PHE A 73 -7.93 -0.10 -4.67
C PHE A 73 -8.32 -1.01 -5.84
N CYS A 74 -9.41 -1.77 -5.70
CA CYS A 74 -9.84 -2.68 -6.75
C CYS A 74 -10.22 -1.93 -8.03
N ASP A 75 -10.92 -0.81 -7.92
CA ASP A 75 -11.33 0.01 -9.07
C ASP A 75 -10.10 0.59 -9.79
N ALA A 76 -9.12 1.08 -9.04
CA ALA A 76 -7.84 1.53 -9.58
C ALA A 76 -7.08 0.39 -10.29
N ALA A 77 -6.97 -0.78 -9.66
CA ALA A 77 -6.26 -1.93 -10.21
C ALA A 77 -6.93 -2.47 -11.47
N LEU A 78 -8.26 -2.57 -11.50
CA LEU A 78 -9.03 -2.97 -12.67
C LEU A 78 -8.84 -1.98 -13.82
N ARG A 79 -8.92 -0.68 -13.53
CA ARG A 79 -8.75 0.40 -14.53
C ARG A 79 -7.35 0.42 -15.16
N VAL A 80 -6.32 0.10 -14.38
CA VAL A 80 -4.92 0.17 -14.86
C VAL A 80 -4.47 -1.15 -15.49
N SER A 81 -4.96 -2.29 -15.01
CA SER A 81 -4.53 -3.59 -15.54
C SER A 81 -4.97 -3.83 -16.98
N ALA A 82 -4.10 -4.48 -17.76
CA ALA A 82 -4.45 -4.87 -19.12
C ALA A 82 -5.22 -6.21 -19.10
N GLY A 83 -6.33 -6.28 -19.83
CA GLY A 83 -7.16 -7.50 -19.90
C GLY A 83 -8.00 -7.78 -18.65
N ALA A 84 -8.35 -6.74 -17.88
CA ALA A 84 -9.32 -6.86 -16.79
C ALA A 84 -10.67 -7.38 -17.31
N SER A 85 -11.35 -8.20 -16.51
CA SER A 85 -12.69 -8.73 -16.83
C SER A 85 -13.52 -8.89 -15.56
N GLY A 86 -14.71 -8.29 -15.54
CA GLY A 86 -15.52 -8.22 -14.32
C GLY A 86 -14.75 -7.59 -13.16
N ASN A 87 -14.68 -8.29 -12.03
CA ASN A 87 -13.88 -7.90 -10.86
C ASN A 87 -12.50 -8.57 -10.80
N THR A 88 -12.00 -9.10 -11.92
CA THR A 88 -10.70 -9.78 -12.00
C THR A 88 -9.64 -8.89 -12.64
N ILE A 89 -8.61 -8.54 -11.86
CA ILE A 89 -7.43 -7.76 -12.26
C ILE A 89 -6.58 -8.60 -13.22
N GLY A 90 -6.32 -8.04 -14.39
CA GLY A 90 -5.54 -8.67 -15.47
C GLY A 90 -4.03 -8.54 -15.27
N LYS A 91 -3.31 -8.31 -16.36
CA LYS A 91 -1.85 -8.08 -16.34
C LYS A 91 -1.54 -6.76 -15.64
N LEU A 92 -0.81 -6.84 -14.53
CA LEU A 92 -0.44 -5.69 -13.72
C LEU A 92 0.87 -5.95 -12.99
N ILE A 93 1.76 -4.96 -12.91
CA ILE A 93 2.77 -4.90 -11.86
C ILE A 93 2.18 -4.03 -10.74
N LEU A 94 1.90 -4.64 -9.60
CA LEU A 94 1.43 -3.95 -8.41
C LEU A 94 2.64 -3.60 -7.55
N VAL A 95 2.96 -2.32 -7.41
CA VAL A 95 4.00 -1.85 -6.48
C VAL A 95 3.31 -1.25 -5.28
N ALA A 96 3.39 -1.91 -4.13
CA ALA A 96 2.72 -1.46 -2.92
C ALA A 96 3.73 -1.21 -1.80
N HIS A 97 3.64 -0.04 -1.15
CA HIS A 97 4.51 0.35 -0.05
C HIS A 97 3.74 0.45 1.27
N SER A 98 4.33 -0.04 2.35
CA SER A 98 3.81 0.11 3.72
C SER A 98 2.34 -0.35 3.80
N MET A 99 1.44 0.48 4.34
CA MET A 99 0.00 0.19 4.43
C MET A 99 -0.64 -0.20 3.10
N GLY A 100 -0.10 0.24 1.96
CA GLY A 100 -0.57 -0.16 0.63
C GLY A 100 -0.61 -1.67 0.41
N ASN A 101 0.30 -2.41 1.04
CA ASN A 101 0.31 -3.87 0.96
C ASN A 101 -0.88 -4.50 1.68
N LEU A 102 -1.25 -3.97 2.84
CA LEU A 102 -2.42 -4.42 3.58
C LEU A 102 -3.72 -4.06 2.83
N ILE A 103 -3.79 -2.87 2.22
CA ILE A 103 -4.93 -2.47 1.39
C ILE A 103 -5.15 -3.48 0.26
N ALA A 104 -4.09 -3.76 -0.51
CA ALA A 104 -4.16 -4.71 -1.62
C ALA A 104 -4.54 -6.12 -1.16
N GLY A 105 -3.88 -6.63 -0.12
CA GLY A 105 -4.14 -7.95 0.43
C GLY A 105 -5.57 -8.10 0.96
N ALA A 106 -6.06 -7.10 1.69
CA ALA A 106 -7.39 -7.11 2.27
C ALA A 106 -8.50 -6.95 1.23
N ALA A 107 -8.27 -6.17 0.18
CA ALA A 107 -9.23 -5.99 -0.91
C ALA A 107 -9.47 -7.29 -1.69
N VAL A 108 -8.40 -8.06 -1.96
CA VAL A 108 -8.53 -9.38 -2.57
C VAL A 108 -9.11 -10.39 -1.59
N ALA A 109 -8.67 -10.38 -0.33
CA ALA A 109 -9.15 -11.32 0.69
C ALA A 109 -10.65 -11.18 0.98
N SER A 110 -11.18 -9.95 0.90
CA SER A 110 -12.61 -9.65 1.09
C SER A 110 -13.46 -9.90 -0.16
N GLY A 111 -12.84 -10.28 -1.29
CA GLY A 111 -13.53 -10.58 -2.53
C GLY A 111 -13.97 -9.36 -3.33
N LYS A 112 -13.52 -8.15 -2.98
CA LYS A 112 -13.80 -6.93 -3.75
C LYS A 112 -13.28 -7.03 -5.19
N CYS A 113 -12.12 -7.65 -5.34
CA CYS A 113 -11.56 -8.05 -6.62
C CYS A 113 -10.74 -9.34 -6.49
N ARG A 114 -10.38 -9.91 -7.64
CA ARG A 114 -9.51 -11.08 -7.76
C ARG A 114 -8.30 -10.73 -8.61
N MET A 115 -7.20 -11.44 -8.44
CA MET A 115 -6.01 -11.28 -9.26
C MET A 115 -5.81 -12.52 -10.13
N THR A 116 -5.46 -12.32 -11.39
CA THR A 116 -4.91 -13.41 -12.22
C THR A 116 -3.46 -13.72 -11.82
N ASN A 117 -2.92 -14.83 -12.33
CA ASN A 117 -1.50 -15.16 -12.17
C ASN A 117 -0.56 -14.21 -12.92
N ASP A 118 -1.10 -13.33 -13.78
CA ASP A 118 -0.32 -12.32 -14.47
C ASP A 118 -0.05 -11.06 -13.63
N VAL A 119 -0.57 -10.99 -12.40
CA VAL A 119 -0.20 -9.94 -11.46
C VAL A 119 1.18 -10.23 -10.86
N THR A 120 2.09 -9.26 -10.97
CA THR A 120 3.39 -9.27 -10.29
C THR A 120 3.35 -8.26 -9.16
N TRP A 121 3.20 -8.73 -7.93
CA TRP A 121 3.19 -7.84 -6.76
C TRP A 121 4.61 -7.68 -6.21
N VAL A 122 5.09 -6.44 -6.24
CA VAL A 122 6.31 -5.92 -5.61
C VAL A 122 5.94 -5.33 -4.25
N HIS A 123 6.29 -6.04 -3.19
CA HIS A 123 6.00 -5.70 -1.80
C HIS A 123 7.13 -4.88 -1.18
N LEU A 124 6.86 -3.63 -0.80
CA LEU A 124 7.84 -2.75 -0.18
C LEU A 124 7.43 -2.47 1.28
N GLY A 125 8.12 -3.06 2.25
CA GLY A 125 8.00 -2.69 3.67
C GLY A 125 6.59 -2.72 4.27
N GLY A 126 5.71 -3.61 3.80
CA GLY A 126 4.35 -3.75 4.34
C GLY A 126 4.33 -4.23 5.80
N PRO A 127 3.53 -3.63 6.70
CA PRO A 127 3.37 -4.09 8.07
C PRO A 127 2.37 -5.25 8.13
N MET A 128 2.71 -6.40 7.53
CA MET A 128 1.77 -7.53 7.36
C MET A 128 1.28 -8.15 8.68
N LYS A 129 1.93 -7.84 9.80
CA LYS A 129 1.52 -8.19 11.18
C LYS A 129 1.14 -6.96 12.02
N GLY A 130 0.88 -5.83 11.38
CA GLY A 130 0.78 -4.52 12.02
C GLY A 130 2.15 -3.99 12.47
N SER A 131 2.12 -2.90 13.24
CA SER A 131 3.29 -2.10 13.61
C SER A 131 3.28 -1.84 15.11
N MET A 132 4.37 -2.23 15.79
CA MET A 132 4.58 -1.85 17.19
C MET A 132 4.73 -0.33 17.39
N ALA A 133 5.17 0.40 16.35
CA ALA A 133 5.21 1.85 16.39
C ALA A 133 3.79 2.47 16.44
N ALA A 134 2.80 1.84 15.79
CA ALA A 134 1.41 2.27 15.90
C ALA A 134 0.86 2.05 17.32
N ASN A 135 1.26 0.96 17.99
CA ASN A 135 0.94 0.74 19.40
C ASN A 135 1.52 1.83 20.30
N LEU A 136 2.81 2.14 20.13
CA LEU A 136 3.47 3.19 20.89
C LEU A 136 2.79 4.55 20.66
N PHE A 137 2.40 4.86 19.42
CA PHE A 137 1.68 6.08 19.09
C PHE A 137 0.32 6.15 19.81
N GLN A 138 -0.45 5.06 19.82
CA GLN A 138 -1.73 5.01 20.51
C GLN A 138 -1.58 5.14 22.03
N GLU A 139 -0.60 4.46 22.63
CA GLU A 139 -0.28 4.57 24.05
C GLU A 139 0.02 6.03 24.42
N LYS A 140 0.91 6.69 23.67
CA LYS A 140 1.26 8.10 23.91
C LYS A 140 0.09 9.07 23.75
N CYS A 141 -0.86 8.80 22.85
CA CYS A 141 -2.07 9.60 22.76
C CYS A 141 -3.05 9.37 23.92
N THR A 142 -3.03 8.19 24.56
CA THR A 142 -3.92 7.85 25.67
C THR A 142 -3.42 8.40 27.00
N ASP A 143 -2.09 8.47 27.19
CA ASP A 143 -1.43 8.95 28.42
C ASP A 143 -1.44 10.49 28.59
N GLY A 144 -2.38 11.19 27.98
CA GLY A 144 -2.51 12.65 28.08
C GLY A 144 -1.76 13.43 26.98
N GLY A 145 -1.22 12.73 25.97
CA GLY A 145 -0.64 13.32 24.77
C GLY A 145 0.66 14.09 25.00
N TRP A 146 1.51 14.12 23.98
CA TRP A 146 2.45 15.23 23.85
C TRP A 146 1.62 16.44 23.40
N ASN A 147 1.42 17.44 24.26
CA ASN A 147 0.63 18.66 23.97
C ASN A 147 1.20 19.57 22.85
N SER A 148 1.96 19.01 21.91
CA SER A 148 2.63 19.72 20.83
C SER A 148 2.56 18.87 19.57
N ILE A 149 2.24 19.51 18.44
CA ILE A 149 2.52 18.99 17.08
C ILE A 149 3.89 18.33 17.12
N ILE A 150 3.94 17.00 17.10
CA ILE A 150 5.21 16.29 17.17
C ILE A 150 5.85 16.45 15.78
N LYS A 151 6.90 17.28 15.69
CA LYS A 151 7.74 17.44 14.50
C LYS A 151 8.66 16.23 14.26
N ASP A 152 8.34 15.07 14.83
CA ASP A 152 9.12 13.86 14.65
C ASP A 152 8.57 13.14 13.41
N PRO A 153 9.37 12.99 12.33
CA PRO A 153 8.96 12.26 11.13
C PRO A 153 8.54 10.81 11.41
N LEU A 154 8.85 10.26 12.59
CA LEU A 154 8.43 8.94 13.05
C LEU A 154 6.99 8.87 13.59
N THR A 155 6.28 10.00 13.74
CA THR A 155 4.96 10.06 14.41
C THR A 155 3.76 10.29 13.49
N PHE A 156 3.80 9.87 12.23
CA PHE A 156 2.60 9.62 11.44
C PHE A 156 1.48 10.71 11.47
N LEU A 157 1.84 11.98 11.22
CA LEU A 157 1.03 13.21 11.37
C LEU A 157 0.97 13.85 12.77
N GLY A 158 1.33 13.12 13.84
CA GLY A 158 1.46 13.69 15.19
C GLY A 158 0.15 14.18 15.80
N VAL A 159 -1.01 13.70 15.31
CA VAL A 159 -2.34 14.13 15.77
C VAL A 159 -2.94 13.09 16.71
N CYS A 160 -3.26 13.51 17.94
CA CYS A 160 -4.03 12.72 18.90
C CYS A 160 -5.50 13.18 18.96
N PRO A 161 -6.47 12.27 19.14
CA PRO A 161 -6.30 10.82 19.11
C PRO A 161 -5.93 10.32 17.70
N PRO A 162 -5.29 9.13 17.58
CA PRO A 162 -4.93 8.59 16.28
C PRO A 162 -6.17 8.47 15.38
N THR A 163 -6.03 8.84 14.12
CA THR A 163 -7.07 8.61 13.10
C THR A 163 -7.15 7.12 12.73
N GLU A 164 -8.16 6.72 11.95
CA GLU A 164 -8.41 5.31 11.66
C GLU A 164 -7.29 4.63 10.85
N GLY A 165 -6.56 5.39 10.02
CA GLY A 165 -5.35 4.93 9.33
C GLY A 165 -4.31 4.34 10.29
N PRO A 166 -3.67 5.14 11.15
CA PRO A 166 -2.70 4.64 12.12
C PRO A 166 -3.29 3.62 13.11
N LYS A 167 -4.54 3.78 13.58
CA LYS A 167 -5.19 2.76 14.42
C LYS A 167 -5.32 1.40 13.74
N SER A 168 -5.58 1.38 12.43
CA SER A 168 -5.71 0.12 11.72
C SER A 168 -4.40 -0.66 11.68
N LEU A 169 -3.25 -0.01 11.87
CA LEU A 169 -1.91 -0.61 11.84
C LEU A 169 -1.42 -1.13 13.19
N LEU A 170 -2.22 -1.12 14.26
CA LEU A 170 -1.82 -1.76 15.52
C LEU A 170 -1.35 -3.20 15.29
N HIS A 171 -0.34 -3.60 16.04
CA HIS A 171 0.26 -4.93 15.92
C HIS A 171 -0.79 -6.02 16.15
N GLN A 172 -0.75 -7.06 15.31
CA GLN A 172 -1.73 -8.13 15.24
C GLN A 172 -1.98 -8.83 16.59
N ALA A 173 -0.95 -8.93 17.44
CA ALA A 173 -1.06 -9.53 18.77
C ALA A 173 -1.81 -8.66 19.81
N THR A 174 -2.13 -7.42 19.48
CA THR A 174 -2.71 -6.42 20.41
C THR A 174 -4.14 -6.01 20.04
N VAL A 175 -4.65 -6.52 18.92
CA VAL A 175 -5.97 -6.18 18.39
C VAL A 175 -6.98 -7.30 18.69
N ASN A 176 -8.26 -7.01 18.51
CA ASN A 176 -9.31 -8.03 18.62
C ASN A 176 -9.18 -9.11 17.54
N GLN A 177 -9.87 -10.24 17.76
CA GLN A 177 -9.81 -11.40 16.86
C GLN A 177 -10.22 -11.08 15.41
N ASN A 178 -11.19 -10.19 15.21
CA ASN A 178 -11.63 -9.81 13.87
C ASN A 178 -10.52 -9.12 13.08
N GLN A 179 -9.82 -8.17 13.71
CA GLN A 179 -8.70 -7.49 13.08
C GLN A 179 -7.50 -8.42 12.89
N ALA A 180 -7.24 -9.31 13.85
CA ALA A 180 -6.21 -10.34 13.70
C ALA A 180 -6.49 -11.29 12.52
N ASN A 181 -7.77 -11.64 12.30
CA ASN A 181 -8.21 -12.43 11.16
C ASN A 181 -8.04 -11.68 9.83
N ASN A 182 -8.30 -10.36 9.81
CA ASN A 182 -8.07 -9.53 8.62
C ASN A 182 -6.58 -9.51 8.23
N PHE A 183 -5.67 -9.38 9.20
CA PHE A 183 -4.22 -9.47 8.95
C PHE A 183 -3.87 -10.84 8.36
N ALA A 184 -4.34 -11.92 8.98
CA ALA A 184 -4.10 -13.28 8.50
C ALA A 184 -4.64 -13.50 7.07
N ALA A 185 -5.77 -12.90 6.73
CA ALA A 185 -6.34 -12.99 5.39
C ALA A 185 -5.50 -12.23 4.36
N ALA A 186 -5.07 -11.00 4.67
CA ALA A 186 -4.18 -10.22 3.82
C ALA A 186 -2.82 -10.92 3.61
N GLN A 187 -2.26 -11.53 4.68
CA GLN A 187 -1.04 -12.33 4.62
C GLN A 187 -1.17 -13.54 3.68
N ARG A 188 -2.30 -14.25 3.70
CA ARG A 188 -2.55 -15.38 2.78
C ARG A 188 -2.55 -14.93 1.32
N VAL A 189 -3.18 -13.79 1.01
CA VAL A 189 -3.16 -13.23 -0.35
C VAL A 189 -1.74 -12.82 -0.74
N ALA A 190 -1.03 -12.09 0.14
CA ALA A 190 0.34 -11.69 -0.13
C ALA A 190 1.24 -12.90 -0.42
N GLY A 191 1.11 -13.99 0.35
CA GLY A 191 1.85 -15.24 0.13
C GLY A 191 1.58 -15.92 -1.23
N GLN A 192 0.46 -15.62 -1.89
CA GLN A 192 0.13 -16.16 -3.22
C GLN A 192 0.68 -15.27 -4.35
N PHE A 193 0.56 -13.95 -4.20
CA PHE A 193 0.75 -12.99 -5.30
C PHE A 193 2.05 -12.19 -5.23
N VAL A 194 2.66 -12.02 -4.06
CA VAL A 194 3.96 -11.33 -3.93
C VAL A 194 5.04 -12.14 -4.63
N LYS A 195 5.69 -11.52 -5.63
CA LYS A 195 6.77 -12.13 -6.40
C LYS A 195 8.13 -11.50 -6.10
N ARG A 196 8.15 -10.28 -5.60
CA ARG A 196 9.36 -9.55 -5.19
C ARG A 196 9.05 -8.82 -3.89
N ALA A 197 10.00 -8.80 -2.98
CA ALA A 197 9.84 -8.09 -1.72
C ALA A 197 11.13 -7.36 -1.33
N ALA A 198 10.97 -6.17 -0.78
CA ALA A 198 12.01 -5.44 -0.07
C ALA A 198 11.47 -5.15 1.35
N CYS A 199 11.87 -6.00 2.29
CA CYS A 199 11.45 -5.98 3.70
C CYS A 199 9.96 -6.26 3.95
N GLY A 200 9.62 -6.62 5.20
CA GLY A 200 8.24 -6.63 5.72
C GLY A 200 7.32 -7.79 5.27
N VAL A 201 7.87 -8.87 4.70
CA VAL A 201 7.07 -10.06 4.31
C VAL A 201 6.58 -10.87 5.51
#